data_AF-A0A354ICY7-F1
#
_entry.id   AF-A0A354ICY7-F1
#
_cell.length_a   1.000
_cell.length_b   1.000
_cell.length_c   1.000
_cell.angle_alpha   90.00
_cell.angle_beta   90.00
_cell.angle_gamma   90.00
#
_symmetry.space_group_name_H-M   'P 1'
#
loop_
_entity.id
_entity.type
_entity.pdbx_description
1 polymer ?
#
loop_
_entity_poly.entity_id
_entity_poly.type
_entity_poly.pdbx_seq_one_letter_code
_entity_poly.pdbx_strand_id
1 'polypeptide(L)'
;DGVTSIGNRAFSRCKELNSITIPASVVSIGELTFEGNSSSLMVYTTAGSFAEKYAKDKNIAVQIIEPDLPTPTPMPTPDINTPTTPQPEKQAQVIQAKSFTKTYGSKAFSLNAATSGNGKLSYTVANKKIVTVNSAGKVAIKGCGKTTVTIKASETARYQSATKKVSITILPKKVSVIKAFSSAKGKISFSWKKDNTVTGYEIYVDRYKDFREMQSMIFKKNKTSIVVSGAKSKVKYYLKIRAYKMCGKTKYYSKWSTVKKVTVK
;
A
#
# COMPACT_ATOMS: atom_id res chain seq x y z
N ASP A 1 -7.04 23.87 -29.80
CA ASP A 1 -6.36 25.17 -29.70
C ASP A 1 -5.52 25.26 -28.45
N GLY A 2 -4.22 25.46 -28.64
CA GLY A 2 -3.23 25.52 -27.57
C GLY A 2 -3.09 26.95 -27.07
N VAL A 3 -3.61 27.23 -25.88
CA VAL A 3 -3.34 28.50 -25.19
C VAL A 3 -1.85 28.53 -24.83
N THR A 4 -1.14 29.54 -25.30
CA THR A 4 0.30 29.74 -25.07
C THR A 4 0.59 30.83 -24.04
N SER A 5 -0.35 31.75 -23.81
CA SER A 5 -0.18 32.86 -22.87
C SER A 5 -1.47 33.23 -22.15
N ILE A 6 -1.35 33.60 -20.87
CA ILE A 6 -2.42 34.20 -20.05
C ILE A 6 -2.03 35.65 -19.76
N GLY A 7 -2.92 36.60 -20.06
CA GLY A 7 -2.65 38.04 -19.92
C GLY A 7 -2.60 38.53 -18.48
N ASN A 8 -2.09 39.76 -18.30
CA ASN A 8 -2.06 40.43 -16.99
C ASN A 8 -3.47 40.54 -16.40
N ARG A 9 -3.61 40.28 -15.10
CA ARG A 9 -4.88 40.35 -14.35
C ARG A 9 -6.04 39.50 -14.90
N ALA A 10 -5.78 38.50 -15.75
CA ALA A 10 -6.84 37.73 -16.43
C ALA A 10 -7.87 37.09 -15.48
N PHE A 11 -7.45 36.72 -14.26
CA PHE A 11 -8.32 36.18 -13.21
C PHE A 11 -8.20 36.98 -11.90
N SER A 12 -7.88 38.27 -11.97
CA SER A 12 -7.75 39.09 -10.76
C SER A 12 -9.12 39.34 -10.13
N ARG A 13 -9.19 39.26 -8.80
CA ARG A 13 -10.38 39.49 -7.96
C ARG A 13 -11.53 38.52 -8.22
N CYS A 14 -11.26 37.39 -8.84
CA CYS A 14 -12.22 36.30 -9.00
C CYS A 14 -12.35 35.54 -7.67
N LYS A 15 -13.12 36.10 -6.73
CA LYS A 15 -13.29 35.54 -5.36
C LYS A 15 -13.90 34.14 -5.34
N GLU A 16 -14.73 33.81 -6.33
CA GLU A 16 -15.36 32.49 -6.49
C GLU A 16 -14.49 31.47 -7.24
N LEU A 17 -13.33 31.89 -7.77
CA LEU A 17 -12.44 30.99 -8.48
C LEU A 17 -11.67 30.12 -7.47
N ASN A 18 -12.21 28.94 -7.23
CA ASN A 18 -11.61 27.96 -6.32
C ASN A 18 -10.58 27.05 -7.00
N SER A 19 -10.67 26.88 -8.33
CA SER A 19 -9.67 26.12 -9.06
C SER A 19 -9.58 26.46 -10.55
N ILE A 20 -8.42 26.20 -11.15
CA ILE A 20 -8.17 26.37 -12.59
C ILE A 20 -7.17 25.31 -13.09
N THR A 21 -7.41 24.80 -14.30
CA THR A 21 -6.43 23.94 -14.99
C THR A 21 -5.65 24.77 -16.00
N ILE A 22 -4.33 24.76 -15.89
CA ILE A 22 -3.44 25.45 -16.84
C ILE A 22 -2.66 24.38 -17.62
N PRO A 23 -2.80 24.32 -18.95
CA PRO A 23 -2.15 23.29 -19.74
C PRO A 23 -0.63 23.55 -19.87
N ALA A 24 0.12 22.48 -20.16
CA ALA A 24 1.57 22.54 -20.37
C ALA A 24 1.99 23.48 -21.52
N SER A 25 1.09 23.76 -22.46
CA SER A 25 1.33 24.65 -23.60
C SER A 25 1.47 26.11 -23.20
N VAL A 26 1.00 26.51 -22.00
CA VAL A 26 1.14 27.88 -21.52
C VAL A 26 2.59 28.13 -21.14
N VAL A 27 3.24 29.06 -21.83
CA VAL A 27 4.63 29.46 -21.61
C VAL A 27 4.76 30.86 -20.98
N SER A 28 3.65 31.58 -20.82
CA SER A 28 3.62 32.91 -20.21
C SER A 28 2.35 33.15 -19.39
N ILE A 29 2.51 33.68 -18.18
CA ILE A 29 1.41 34.09 -17.29
C ILE A 29 1.70 35.51 -16.82
N GLY A 30 0.76 36.41 -17.09
CA GLY A 30 0.89 37.83 -16.80
C GLY A 30 0.96 38.16 -15.31
N GLU A 31 1.36 39.40 -15.03
CA GLU A 31 1.43 39.91 -13.67
C GLU A 31 0.03 40.00 -13.04
N LEU A 32 -0.03 39.76 -11.71
CA LEU A 32 -1.25 39.86 -10.92
C LEU A 32 -2.41 38.98 -11.43
N THR A 33 -2.10 37.91 -12.19
CA THR A 33 -3.12 37.05 -12.81
C THR A 33 -4.14 36.50 -11.82
N PHE A 34 -3.73 36.18 -10.59
CA PHE A 34 -4.61 35.67 -9.52
C PHE A 34 -4.65 36.60 -8.29
N GLU A 35 -4.32 37.88 -8.46
CA GLU A 35 -4.33 38.84 -7.36
C GLU A 35 -5.76 39.06 -6.84
N GLY A 36 -5.95 38.96 -5.52
CA GLY A 36 -7.25 39.19 -4.89
C GLY A 36 -8.24 38.02 -5.01
N ASN A 37 -7.76 36.83 -5.37
CA ASN A 37 -8.55 35.60 -5.41
C ASN A 37 -8.70 34.98 -4.01
N SER A 38 -9.51 33.92 -3.91
CA SER A 38 -9.62 33.14 -2.69
C SER A 38 -8.26 32.56 -2.27
N SER A 39 -7.97 32.58 -0.97
CA SER A 39 -6.79 31.93 -0.38
C SER A 39 -6.78 30.41 -0.57
N SER A 40 -7.91 29.82 -0.98
CA SER A 40 -8.06 28.39 -1.27
C SER A 40 -7.89 28.01 -2.76
N LEU A 41 -7.45 28.94 -3.63
CA LEU A 41 -7.27 28.66 -5.05
C LEU A 41 -6.29 27.50 -5.31
N MET A 42 -6.74 26.50 -6.08
CA MET A 42 -5.92 25.38 -6.53
C MET A 42 -5.63 25.43 -8.03
N VAL A 43 -4.35 25.31 -8.41
CA VAL A 43 -3.92 25.20 -9.81
C VAL A 43 -3.65 23.73 -10.16
N TYR A 44 -4.30 23.23 -11.21
CA TYR A 44 -4.02 21.91 -11.79
C TYR A 44 -3.13 22.08 -13.03
N THR A 45 -1.99 21.40 -13.07
CA THR A 45 -1.04 21.48 -14.20
C THR A 45 -0.16 20.24 -14.30
N THR A 46 0.62 20.08 -15.36
CA THR A 46 1.58 18.98 -15.51
C THR A 46 2.92 19.28 -14.83
N ALA A 47 3.64 18.21 -14.46
CA ALA A 47 5.00 18.34 -13.89
C ALA A 47 5.95 19.03 -14.87
N GLY A 48 6.79 19.93 -14.37
CA GLY A 48 7.76 20.71 -15.13
C GLY A 48 7.18 21.88 -15.93
N SER A 49 5.88 22.16 -15.84
CA SER A 49 5.24 23.24 -16.61
C SER A 49 5.60 24.64 -16.12
N PHE A 50 5.46 25.65 -16.98
CA PHE A 50 5.58 27.05 -16.58
C PHE A 50 4.59 27.41 -15.47
N ALA A 51 3.37 26.88 -15.56
CA ALA A 51 2.32 27.07 -14.56
C ALA A 51 2.69 26.50 -13.18
N GLU A 52 3.38 25.35 -13.13
CA GLU A 52 3.88 24.80 -11.86
C GLU A 52 4.89 25.75 -11.22
N LYS A 53 5.82 26.28 -12.01
CA LYS A 53 6.81 27.25 -11.53
C LYS A 53 6.14 28.52 -11.03
N TYR A 54 5.24 29.10 -11.83
CA TYR A 54 4.50 30.30 -11.47
C TYR A 54 3.70 30.12 -10.17
N ALA A 55 3.00 29.00 -10.00
CA ALA A 55 2.22 28.72 -8.79
C ALA A 55 3.12 28.66 -7.54
N LYS A 56 4.31 28.03 -7.65
CA LYS A 56 5.30 27.99 -6.57
C LYS A 56 5.84 29.38 -6.23
N ASP A 57 6.22 30.16 -7.24
CA ASP A 57 6.77 31.51 -7.05
C ASP A 57 5.76 32.47 -6.41
N LYS A 58 4.46 32.27 -6.65
CA LYS A 58 3.36 33.06 -6.08
C LYS A 58 2.70 32.43 -4.85
N ASN A 59 3.24 31.32 -4.33
CA ASN A 59 2.71 30.59 -3.18
C ASN A 59 1.23 30.17 -3.32
N ILE A 60 0.84 29.70 -4.50
CA ILE A 60 -0.49 29.19 -4.82
C ILE A 60 -0.46 27.65 -4.74
N ALA A 61 -1.52 27.04 -4.19
CA ALA A 61 -1.60 25.59 -4.09
C ALA A 61 -1.64 24.94 -5.49
N VAL A 62 -0.88 23.85 -5.67
CA VAL A 62 -0.73 23.17 -6.96
C VAL A 62 -0.95 21.67 -6.85
N GLN A 63 -1.68 21.09 -7.79
CA GLN A 63 -1.81 19.65 -7.97
C GLN A 63 -1.32 19.24 -9.36
N ILE A 64 -0.38 18.28 -9.39
CA ILE A 64 0.17 17.74 -10.63
C ILE A 64 -0.79 16.72 -11.23
N ILE A 65 -1.19 16.94 -12.48
CA ILE A 65 -1.99 16.00 -13.29
C ILE A 65 -1.08 15.27 -14.29
N GLU A 66 -1.33 13.98 -14.50
CA GLU A 66 -0.63 13.19 -15.52
C GLU A 66 -1.11 13.64 -16.92
N PRO A 67 -0.21 13.76 -17.92
CA PRO A 67 -0.59 14.17 -19.27
C PRO A 67 -1.28 12.99 -19.97
N ASP A 68 -2.59 13.08 -20.19
CA ASP A 68 -3.28 12.13 -21.08
C ASP A 68 -3.40 12.68 -22.51
N LEU A 69 -3.23 11.73 -23.43
CA LEU A 69 -3.43 11.67 -24.88
C LEU A 69 -4.68 12.42 -25.43
N PRO A 70 -4.82 12.59 -26.76
CA PRO A 70 -5.41 13.78 -27.39
C PRO A 70 -6.84 14.09 -26.93
N THR A 71 -7.08 15.39 -26.75
CA THR A 71 -8.35 16.01 -26.37
C THR A 71 -9.49 15.60 -27.31
N PRO A 72 -10.70 15.30 -26.80
CA PRO A 72 -11.89 15.30 -27.65
C PRO A 72 -12.04 16.69 -28.27
N THR A 73 -12.47 16.73 -29.53
CA THR A 73 -12.78 17.94 -30.30
C THR A 73 -13.50 18.99 -29.45
N PRO A 74 -13.20 20.30 -29.61
CA PRO A 74 -13.78 21.36 -28.80
C PRO A 74 -15.32 21.28 -28.86
N MET A 75 -15.93 21.10 -27.70
CA MET A 75 -17.37 21.26 -27.51
C MET A 75 -17.72 22.72 -27.83
N PRO A 76 -18.79 22.99 -28.61
CA PRO A 76 -19.15 24.36 -28.97
C PRO A 76 -19.37 25.21 -27.71
N THR A 77 -18.91 26.46 -27.76
CA THR A 77 -19.09 27.48 -26.72
C THR A 77 -20.56 27.55 -26.30
N PRO A 78 -20.89 27.53 -24.98
CA PRO A 78 -22.27 27.65 -24.52
C PRO A 78 -22.81 29.04 -24.88
N ASP A 79 -23.93 29.06 -25.59
CA ASP A 79 -24.70 30.26 -25.88
C ASP A 79 -25.27 30.84 -24.58
N ILE A 80 -24.94 32.11 -24.29
CA ILE A 80 -25.24 32.83 -23.03
C ILE A 80 -26.75 32.99 -22.78
N ASN A 81 -27.60 32.73 -23.78
CA ASN A 81 -29.05 32.80 -23.65
C ASN A 81 -29.75 31.46 -23.35
N THR A 82 -29.00 30.40 -23.04
CA THR A 82 -29.60 29.11 -22.67
C THR A 82 -29.70 29.01 -21.13
N PRO A 83 -30.88 28.78 -20.54
CA PRO A 83 -30.99 28.56 -19.10
C PRO A 83 -30.20 27.29 -18.73
N THR A 84 -29.06 27.45 -18.09
CA THR A 84 -28.30 26.32 -17.56
C THR A 84 -29.09 25.77 -16.37
N THR A 85 -29.86 24.72 -16.59
CA THR A 85 -30.49 23.98 -15.50
C THR A 85 -29.36 23.46 -14.60
N PRO A 86 -29.38 23.65 -13.27
CA PRO A 86 -28.33 23.14 -12.40
C PRO A 86 -28.25 21.61 -12.59
N GLN A 87 -27.17 21.15 -13.26
CA GLN A 87 -26.90 19.73 -13.39
C GLN A 87 -26.63 19.18 -11.98
N PRO A 88 -27.29 18.10 -11.54
CA PRO A 88 -27.12 17.59 -10.18
C PRO A 88 -25.64 17.30 -9.91
N GLU A 89 -25.09 17.91 -8.86
CA GLU A 89 -23.70 17.66 -8.45
C GLU A 89 -23.55 16.17 -8.10
N LYS A 90 -22.58 15.49 -8.71
CA LYS A 90 -22.36 14.05 -8.48
C LYS A 90 -21.86 13.82 -7.06
N GLN A 91 -22.49 12.88 -6.37
CA GLN A 91 -22.14 12.51 -5.00
C GLN A 91 -20.79 11.78 -4.93
N ALA A 92 -20.05 11.91 -3.83
CA ALA A 92 -18.87 11.09 -3.60
C ALA A 92 -19.27 9.63 -3.26
N GLN A 93 -18.54 8.65 -3.76
CA GLN A 93 -18.71 7.25 -3.37
C GLN A 93 -17.52 6.74 -2.55
N VAL A 94 -17.79 5.88 -1.56
CA VAL A 94 -16.80 5.40 -0.60
C VAL A 94 -16.56 3.91 -0.79
N ILE A 95 -15.30 3.55 -1.01
CA ILE A 95 -14.89 2.14 -1.15
C ILE A 95 -14.62 1.54 0.24
N GLN A 96 -15.35 0.47 0.56
CA GLN A 96 -15.14 -0.36 1.75
C GLN A 96 -14.28 -1.57 1.36
N ALA A 97 -13.04 -1.61 1.87
CA ALA A 97 -12.12 -2.73 1.69
C ALA A 97 -11.09 -2.72 2.82
N LYS A 98 -10.55 -3.90 3.15
CA LYS A 98 -9.55 -4.08 4.20
C LYS A 98 -8.24 -4.60 3.63
N SER A 99 -7.14 -4.35 4.35
CA SER A 99 -5.86 -4.99 4.08
C SER A 99 -5.86 -6.43 4.57
N PHE A 100 -5.13 -7.31 3.90
CA PHE A 100 -5.07 -8.73 4.22
C PHE A 100 -3.65 -9.18 4.54
N THR A 101 -3.55 -10.04 5.55
CA THR A 101 -2.34 -10.85 5.79
C THR A 101 -2.71 -12.31 5.62
N LYS A 102 -2.06 -12.99 4.68
CA LYS A 102 -2.28 -14.41 4.37
C LYS A 102 -0.98 -15.18 4.45
N THR A 103 -1.10 -16.51 4.43
CA THR A 103 0.04 -17.41 4.47
C THR A 103 0.39 -17.89 3.06
N TYR A 104 1.67 -18.05 2.78
CA TYR A 104 2.16 -18.54 1.51
C TYR A 104 1.60 -19.94 1.21
N GLY A 105 1.07 -20.11 0.00
CA GLY A 105 0.38 -21.33 -0.44
C GLY A 105 -1.05 -21.51 0.09
N SER A 106 -1.66 -20.50 0.71
CA SER A 106 -3.10 -20.52 1.00
C SER A 106 -3.93 -20.47 -0.29
N LYS A 107 -5.17 -20.98 -0.22
CA LYS A 107 -6.16 -20.89 -1.30
C LYS A 107 -6.47 -19.43 -1.64
N ALA A 108 -6.98 -19.20 -2.85
CA ALA A 108 -7.49 -17.90 -3.27
C ALA A 108 -8.57 -17.38 -2.33
N PHE A 109 -8.69 -16.06 -2.22
CA PHE A 109 -9.63 -15.39 -1.31
C PHE A 109 -10.18 -14.12 -1.96
N SER A 110 -11.34 -13.62 -1.49
CA SER A 110 -11.95 -12.41 -2.03
C SER A 110 -11.53 -11.16 -1.25
N LEU A 111 -11.38 -10.04 -1.95
CA LEU A 111 -11.16 -8.73 -1.32
C LEU A 111 -12.37 -8.23 -0.54
N ASN A 112 -13.57 -8.72 -0.89
CA ASN A 112 -14.86 -8.26 -0.36
C ASN A 112 -14.96 -6.73 -0.40
N ALA A 113 -14.48 -6.15 -1.51
CA ALA A 113 -14.54 -4.73 -1.74
C ALA A 113 -15.98 -4.36 -2.13
N ALA A 114 -16.52 -3.33 -1.48
CA ALA A 114 -17.82 -2.75 -1.80
C ALA A 114 -17.67 -1.23 -2.00
N THR A 115 -18.60 -0.61 -2.71
CA THR A 115 -18.71 0.85 -2.80
C THR A 115 -20.08 1.29 -2.28
N SER A 116 -20.15 2.47 -1.65
CA SER A 116 -21.43 3.09 -1.26
C SER A 116 -22.23 3.64 -2.44
N GLY A 117 -21.59 3.77 -3.61
CA GLY A 117 -22.24 4.16 -4.87
C GLY A 117 -22.53 2.97 -5.77
N ASN A 118 -22.84 3.25 -7.04
CA ASN A 118 -23.07 2.24 -8.08
C ASN A 118 -21.93 2.14 -9.12
N GLY A 119 -20.77 2.72 -8.83
CA GLY A 119 -19.59 2.63 -9.68
C GLY A 119 -19.08 1.20 -9.80
N LYS A 120 -18.74 0.78 -11.02
CA LYS A 120 -18.14 -0.54 -11.26
C LYS A 120 -16.76 -0.61 -10.62
N LEU A 121 -16.51 -1.64 -9.82
CA LEU A 121 -15.21 -1.86 -9.18
C LEU A 121 -14.21 -2.47 -10.17
N SER A 122 -12.98 -1.97 -10.11
CA SER A 122 -11.82 -2.46 -10.86
C SER A 122 -10.60 -2.53 -9.95
N TYR A 123 -9.65 -3.40 -10.30
CA TYR A 123 -8.53 -3.78 -9.44
C TYR A 123 -7.20 -3.74 -10.19
N THR A 124 -6.23 -3.01 -9.65
CA THR A 124 -4.86 -2.96 -10.16
C THR A 124 -3.89 -3.39 -9.08
N VAL A 125 -3.00 -4.34 -9.39
CA VAL A 125 -2.01 -4.87 -8.45
C VAL A 125 -0.63 -4.33 -8.77
N ALA A 126 0.03 -3.69 -7.80
CA ALA A 126 1.36 -3.11 -7.97
C ALA A 126 2.44 -4.16 -8.26
N ASN A 127 2.35 -5.34 -7.64
CA ASN A 127 3.29 -6.44 -7.90
C ASN A 127 2.56 -7.77 -8.14
N LYS A 128 2.35 -8.09 -9.41
CA LYS A 128 1.67 -9.31 -9.87
C LYS A 128 2.43 -10.61 -9.55
N LYS A 129 3.72 -10.54 -9.20
CA LYS A 129 4.51 -11.70 -8.76
C LYS A 129 4.10 -12.18 -7.36
N ILE A 130 3.46 -11.32 -6.56
CA ILE A 130 3.02 -11.64 -5.20
C ILE A 130 1.58 -12.17 -5.23
N VAL A 131 0.67 -11.44 -5.86
CA VAL A 131 -0.73 -11.85 -6.05
C VAL A 131 -1.28 -11.36 -7.38
N THR A 132 -2.35 -11.99 -7.85
CA THR A 132 -3.20 -11.48 -8.95
C THR A 132 -4.62 -11.30 -8.45
N VAL A 133 -5.36 -10.33 -8.99
CA VAL A 133 -6.78 -10.09 -8.67
C VAL A 133 -7.57 -10.12 -9.97
N ASN A 134 -8.65 -10.89 -10.04
CA ASN A 134 -9.53 -10.94 -11.21
C ASN A 134 -10.62 -9.84 -11.14
N SER A 135 -11.46 -9.76 -12.17
CA SER A 135 -12.56 -8.79 -12.26
C SER A 135 -13.59 -8.89 -11.13
N ALA A 136 -13.76 -10.07 -10.52
CA ALA A 136 -14.65 -10.29 -9.38
C ALA A 136 -13.98 -9.99 -8.02
N GLY A 137 -12.76 -9.44 -8.01
CA GLY A 137 -12.03 -9.16 -6.76
C GLY A 137 -11.47 -10.41 -6.07
N LYS A 138 -11.39 -11.55 -6.77
CA LYS A 138 -10.79 -12.79 -6.27
C LYS A 138 -9.27 -12.74 -6.42
N VAL A 139 -8.58 -12.86 -5.29
CA VAL A 139 -7.12 -12.81 -5.16
C VAL A 139 -6.54 -14.22 -5.22
N ALA A 140 -5.59 -14.45 -6.13
CA ALA A 140 -4.77 -15.65 -6.16
C ALA A 140 -3.34 -15.33 -5.69
N ILE A 141 -2.79 -16.17 -4.81
CA ILE A 141 -1.44 -16.03 -4.27
C ILE A 141 -0.44 -16.65 -5.25
N LYS A 142 0.58 -15.90 -5.64
CA LYS A 142 1.65 -16.34 -6.55
C LYS A 142 3.03 -16.37 -5.88
N GLY A 143 3.25 -15.43 -4.96
CA GLY A 143 4.54 -15.16 -4.34
C GLY A 143 4.42 -14.78 -2.87
N CYS A 144 5.57 -14.51 -2.25
CA CYS A 144 5.65 -13.98 -0.89
C CYS A 144 5.92 -12.48 -0.90
N GLY A 145 5.63 -11.82 0.20
CA GLY A 145 5.93 -10.39 0.39
C GLY A 145 4.68 -9.52 0.49
N LYS A 146 4.87 -8.20 0.40
CA LYS A 146 3.79 -7.21 0.51
C LYS A 146 3.58 -6.51 -0.82
N THR A 147 2.33 -6.34 -1.23
CA THR A 147 1.95 -5.52 -2.39
C THR A 147 0.70 -4.71 -2.10
N THR A 148 0.50 -3.66 -2.89
CA THR A 148 -0.68 -2.80 -2.83
C THR A 148 -1.63 -3.18 -3.96
N VAL A 149 -2.91 -3.28 -3.64
CA VAL A 149 -4.00 -3.36 -4.60
C VAL A 149 -4.75 -2.04 -4.58
N THR A 150 -4.82 -1.39 -5.73
CA THR A 150 -5.64 -0.20 -5.97
C THR A 150 -7.01 -0.65 -6.45
N ILE A 151 -8.04 -0.23 -5.74
CA ILE A 151 -9.45 -0.48 -6.05
C ILE A 151 -10.03 0.84 -6.55
N LYS A 152 -10.57 0.86 -7.76
CA LYS A 152 -11.23 2.03 -8.33
C LYS A 152 -12.71 1.72 -8.55
N ALA A 153 -13.58 2.61 -8.06
CA ALA A 153 -14.99 2.63 -8.41
C ALA A 153 -15.19 3.67 -9.52
N SER A 154 -15.79 3.26 -10.64
CA SER A 154 -15.99 4.14 -11.78
C SER A 154 -16.96 5.29 -11.46
N GLU A 155 -16.79 6.40 -12.17
CA GLU A 155 -17.79 7.47 -12.20
C GLU A 155 -19.10 6.98 -12.82
N THR A 156 -20.22 7.53 -12.39
CA THR A 156 -21.55 7.28 -12.95
C THR A 156 -22.31 8.60 -13.12
N ALA A 157 -23.56 8.55 -13.55
CA ALA A 157 -24.42 9.75 -13.61
C ALA A 157 -24.64 10.38 -12.23
N ARG A 158 -24.61 9.58 -11.16
CA ARG A 158 -24.91 10.02 -9.78
C ARG A 158 -23.67 10.17 -8.90
N TYR A 159 -22.58 9.48 -9.22
CA TYR A 159 -21.41 9.42 -8.35
C TYR A 159 -20.10 9.77 -9.07
N GLN A 160 -19.24 10.56 -8.42
CA GLN A 160 -17.86 10.78 -8.84
C GLN A 160 -17.04 9.49 -8.70
N SER A 161 -15.97 9.32 -9.48
CA SER A 161 -15.09 8.15 -9.31
C SER A 161 -14.40 8.16 -7.93
N ALA A 162 -14.06 6.98 -7.41
CA ALA A 162 -13.34 6.86 -6.14
C ALA A 162 -12.20 5.86 -6.23
N THR A 163 -11.17 6.05 -5.42
CA THR A 163 -10.01 5.16 -5.36
C THR A 163 -9.63 4.82 -3.93
N LYS A 164 -9.30 3.55 -3.67
CA LYS A 164 -8.78 3.08 -2.38
C LYS A 164 -7.64 2.11 -2.57
N LYS A 165 -6.59 2.27 -1.77
CA LYS A 165 -5.43 1.36 -1.75
C LYS A 165 -5.50 0.46 -0.53
N VAL A 166 -5.35 -0.84 -0.73
CA VAL A 166 -5.24 -1.85 0.35
C VAL A 166 -3.94 -2.63 0.23
N SER A 167 -3.35 -3.03 1.36
CA SER A 167 -2.14 -3.86 1.38
C SER A 167 -2.50 -5.34 1.48
N ILE A 168 -1.84 -6.16 0.68
CA ILE A 168 -1.84 -7.63 0.82
C ILE A 168 -0.44 -8.08 1.21
N THR A 169 -0.32 -8.77 2.34
CA THR A 169 0.94 -9.32 2.84
C THR A 169 0.86 -10.84 2.87
N ILE A 170 1.79 -11.51 2.20
CA ILE A 170 1.90 -12.96 2.16
C ILE A 170 3.12 -13.39 2.97
N LEU A 171 2.87 -14.01 4.13
CA LEU A 171 3.89 -14.44 5.08
C LEU A 171 4.18 -15.95 4.97
N PRO A 172 5.37 -16.42 5.39
CA PRO A 172 5.64 -17.84 5.47
C PRO A 172 4.74 -18.58 6.47
N LYS A 173 4.60 -19.89 6.29
CA LYS A 173 3.85 -20.76 7.21
C LYS A 173 4.49 -20.72 8.61
N LYS A 174 3.64 -20.73 9.64
CA LYS A 174 4.08 -20.89 11.03
C LYS A 174 4.76 -22.26 11.16
N VAL A 175 5.93 -22.29 11.78
CA VAL A 175 6.69 -23.53 12.01
C VAL A 175 5.87 -24.48 12.87
N SER A 176 5.78 -25.75 12.44
CA SER A 176 5.04 -26.82 13.10
C SER A 176 5.95 -27.99 13.47
N VAL A 177 5.43 -28.90 14.31
CA VAL A 177 6.13 -30.10 14.80
C VAL A 177 7.47 -29.75 15.45
N ILE A 178 7.39 -29.13 16.62
CA ILE A 178 8.55 -28.64 17.36
C ILE A 178 8.77 -29.52 18.58
N LYS A 179 9.98 -30.03 18.75
CA LYS A 179 10.41 -30.84 19.89
C LYS A 179 11.51 -30.12 20.65
N ALA A 180 11.39 -30.05 21.97
CA ALA A 180 12.35 -29.42 22.86
C ALA A 180 12.49 -30.29 24.11
N PHE A 181 13.70 -30.68 24.48
CA PHE A 181 13.93 -31.48 25.68
C PHE A 181 15.37 -31.32 26.19
N SER A 182 15.59 -31.58 27.48
CA SER A 182 16.94 -31.62 28.05
C SER A 182 17.63 -32.92 27.64
N SER A 183 18.51 -32.82 26.65
CA SER A 183 19.24 -33.97 26.09
C SER A 183 20.30 -34.53 27.05
N ALA A 184 20.99 -33.66 27.78
CA ALA A 184 21.98 -34.02 28.79
C ALA A 184 22.10 -32.88 29.82
N LYS A 185 22.96 -33.05 30.84
CA LYS A 185 23.28 -31.99 31.79
C LYS A 185 23.78 -30.75 31.03
N GLY A 186 23.14 -29.62 31.29
CA GLY A 186 23.44 -28.35 30.63
C GLY A 186 23.20 -28.28 29.11
N LYS A 187 22.46 -29.25 28.53
CA LYS A 187 22.20 -29.31 27.08
C LYS A 187 20.71 -29.43 26.75
N ILE A 188 20.18 -28.48 25.99
CA ILE A 188 18.81 -28.50 25.46
C ILE A 188 18.84 -28.84 23.97
N SER A 189 18.17 -29.91 23.56
CA SER A 189 17.94 -30.24 22.15
C SER A 189 16.64 -29.61 21.68
N PHE A 190 16.68 -28.96 20.52
CA PHE A 190 15.54 -28.31 19.90
C PHE A 190 15.49 -28.62 18.41
N SER A 191 14.38 -29.19 17.93
CA SER A 191 14.20 -29.58 16.53
C SER A 191 12.82 -29.24 15.99
N TRP A 192 12.73 -29.09 14.67
CA TRP A 192 11.52 -28.69 13.97
C TRP A 192 11.40 -29.36 12.60
N LYS A 193 10.18 -29.43 12.07
CA LYS A 193 9.95 -29.95 10.72
C LYS A 193 10.56 -29.02 9.66
N LYS A 194 11.26 -29.61 8.70
CA LYS A 194 11.80 -28.91 7.52
C LYS A 194 10.67 -28.29 6.69
N ASP A 195 10.88 -27.06 6.25
CA ASP A 195 10.03 -26.35 5.31
C ASP A 195 10.89 -25.91 4.11
N ASN A 196 10.67 -26.52 2.95
CA ASN A 196 11.44 -26.21 1.75
C ASN A 196 11.03 -24.88 1.10
N THR A 197 9.92 -24.29 1.53
CA THR A 197 9.39 -23.04 0.97
C THR A 197 10.02 -21.80 1.60
N VAL A 198 10.77 -21.93 2.70
CA VAL A 198 11.36 -20.81 3.44
C VAL A 198 12.84 -20.65 3.13
N THR A 199 13.40 -19.49 3.47
CA THR A 199 14.85 -19.25 3.36
C THR A 199 15.58 -19.74 4.60
N GLY A 200 14.92 -19.68 5.77
CA GLY A 200 15.48 -20.18 7.01
C GLY A 200 14.61 -19.93 8.22
N TYR A 201 15.23 -19.98 9.39
CA TYR A 201 14.58 -19.92 10.68
C TYR A 201 15.26 -18.92 11.60
N GLU A 202 14.47 -18.39 12.52
CA GLU A 202 14.93 -17.58 13.63
C GLU A 202 14.41 -18.18 14.94
N ILE A 203 15.31 -18.35 15.90
CA ILE A 203 15.05 -19.04 17.16
C ILE A 203 15.43 -18.15 18.31
N TYR A 204 14.53 -18.01 19.27
CA TYR A 204 14.80 -17.41 20.57
C TYR A 204 14.89 -18.51 21.61
N VAL A 205 15.85 -18.36 22.52
CA VAL A 205 16.04 -19.19 23.71
C VAL A 205 16.31 -18.25 24.87
N ASP A 206 15.53 -18.36 25.93
CA ASP A 206 15.62 -17.42 27.06
C ASP A 206 15.22 -18.13 28.36
N ARG A 207 15.68 -17.64 29.51
CA ARG A 207 15.22 -18.10 30.84
C ARG A 207 13.85 -17.51 31.21
N TYR A 208 13.44 -16.43 30.54
CA TYR A 208 12.19 -15.73 30.76
C TYR A 208 11.17 -16.01 29.65
N LYS A 209 9.90 -16.24 30.04
CA LYS A 209 8.81 -16.64 29.11
C LYS A 209 8.45 -15.55 28.09
N ASP A 210 8.68 -14.30 28.47
CA ASP A 210 8.51 -13.08 27.67
C ASP A 210 9.70 -12.78 26.76
N PHE A 211 10.80 -13.55 26.86
CA PHE A 211 12.01 -13.43 26.04
C PHE A 211 12.69 -12.05 26.17
N ARG A 212 13.11 -11.69 27.39
CA ARG A 212 13.66 -10.36 27.74
C ARG A 212 15.03 -10.09 27.14
N GLU A 213 15.85 -11.12 26.97
CA GLU A 213 17.20 -10.98 26.43
C GLU A 213 17.17 -10.76 24.91
N MET A 214 16.06 -11.13 24.24
CA MET A 214 15.75 -10.90 22.82
C MET A 214 16.83 -11.32 21.80
N GLN A 215 17.82 -12.12 22.18
CA GLN A 215 18.84 -12.63 21.28
C GLN A 215 18.30 -13.77 20.41
N SER A 216 18.32 -13.60 19.09
CA SER A 216 18.06 -14.69 18.14
C SER A 216 19.29 -15.39 17.64
N MET A 217 19.11 -16.67 17.35
CA MET A 217 19.93 -17.39 16.38
C MET A 217 19.20 -17.47 15.03
N ILE A 218 19.92 -17.22 13.93
CA ILE A 218 19.38 -17.30 12.57
C ILE A 218 20.05 -18.45 11.83
N PHE A 219 19.25 -19.33 11.24
CA PHE A 219 19.74 -20.47 10.48
C PHE A 219 19.13 -20.50 9.07
N LYS A 220 19.83 -21.15 8.13
CA LYS A 220 19.29 -21.45 6.78
C LYS A 220 18.32 -22.64 6.84
N LYS A 221 17.47 -22.79 5.81
CA LYS A 221 16.39 -23.80 5.74
C LYS A 221 16.79 -25.25 5.98
N ASN A 222 18.06 -25.61 5.75
CA ASN A 222 18.54 -26.98 5.93
C ASN A 222 18.87 -27.32 7.39
N LYS A 223 19.05 -26.32 8.26
CA LYS A 223 19.18 -26.56 9.70
C LYS A 223 17.77 -26.83 10.26
N THR A 224 17.59 -28.00 10.83
CA THR A 224 16.31 -28.46 11.41
C THR A 224 16.42 -28.86 12.88
N SER A 225 17.61 -28.71 13.47
CA SER A 225 17.86 -28.92 14.89
C SER A 225 19.04 -28.10 15.39
N ILE A 226 19.04 -27.79 16.68
CA ILE A 226 20.14 -27.22 17.45
C ILE A 226 20.28 -27.92 18.79
N VAL A 227 21.47 -27.83 19.36
CA VAL A 227 21.73 -28.15 20.77
C VAL A 227 22.27 -26.90 21.44
N VAL A 228 21.51 -26.35 22.39
CA VAL A 228 21.97 -25.26 23.25
C VAL A 228 22.81 -25.88 24.35
N SER A 229 24.10 -25.55 24.38
CA SER A 229 25.05 -26.01 25.39
C SER A 229 25.31 -24.91 26.43
N GLY A 230 25.79 -25.29 27.62
CA GLY A 230 26.09 -24.34 28.70
C GLY A 230 24.85 -23.82 29.44
N ALA A 231 23.69 -24.45 29.26
CA ALA A 231 22.48 -24.10 30.00
C ALA A 231 22.64 -24.46 31.48
N LYS A 232 22.11 -23.62 32.39
CA LYS A 232 22.21 -23.89 33.83
C LYS A 232 21.34 -25.09 34.23
N SER A 233 21.89 -26.07 34.94
CA SER A 233 21.16 -27.25 35.41
C SER A 233 20.03 -26.85 36.35
N LYS A 234 18.91 -27.59 36.31
CA LYS A 234 17.66 -27.33 37.06
C LYS A 234 16.97 -26.00 36.74
N VAL A 235 17.47 -25.22 35.79
CA VAL A 235 16.86 -23.94 35.35
C VAL A 235 15.87 -24.18 34.20
N LYS A 236 14.78 -23.42 34.20
CA LYS A 236 13.78 -23.41 33.12
C LYS A 236 14.22 -22.49 31.98
N TYR A 237 14.04 -22.98 30.75
CA TYR A 237 14.25 -22.22 29.52
C TYR A 237 13.01 -22.28 28.63
N TYR A 238 12.79 -21.20 27.89
CA TYR A 238 11.70 -21.00 26.96
C TYR A 238 12.27 -20.83 25.55
N LEU A 239 11.73 -21.59 24.61
CA LEU A 239 12.18 -21.60 23.22
C LEU A 239 11.00 -21.32 22.30
N LYS A 240 11.21 -20.45 21.30
CA LYS A 240 10.26 -20.27 20.19
C LYS A 240 11.02 -20.10 18.89
N ILE A 241 10.37 -20.47 17.79
CA ILE A 241 10.92 -20.41 16.45
C ILE A 241 9.92 -19.79 15.49
N ARG A 242 10.42 -19.03 14.51
CA ARG A 242 9.64 -18.60 13.34
C ARG A 242 10.44 -18.85 12.07
N ALA A 243 9.75 -19.04 10.97
CA ALA A 243 10.38 -19.12 9.66
C ALA A 243 10.55 -17.72 9.08
N TYR A 244 11.57 -17.53 8.24
CA TYR A 244 11.70 -16.36 7.39
C TYR A 244 11.87 -16.74 5.94
N LYS A 245 11.34 -15.90 5.04
CA LYS A 245 11.52 -16.02 3.60
C LYS A 245 11.98 -14.68 3.04
N MET A 246 13.02 -14.73 2.21
CA MET A 246 13.46 -13.59 1.42
C MET A 246 12.53 -13.45 0.22
N CYS A 247 11.93 -12.27 0.06
CA CYS A 247 11.09 -11.90 -1.08
C CYS A 247 11.75 -10.67 -1.71
N GLY A 248 12.59 -10.89 -2.72
CA GLY A 248 13.58 -9.90 -3.14
C GLY A 248 14.60 -9.66 -2.02
N LYS A 249 14.85 -8.39 -1.68
CA LYS A 249 15.79 -7.98 -0.62
C LYS A 249 15.16 -7.97 0.78
N THR A 250 13.84 -8.09 0.88
CA THR A 250 13.12 -7.96 2.16
C THR A 250 12.85 -9.34 2.77
N LYS A 251 13.07 -9.44 4.08
CA LYS A 251 12.78 -10.63 4.87
C LYS A 251 11.38 -10.56 5.47
N TYR A 252 10.55 -11.57 5.21
CA TYR A 252 9.23 -11.72 5.80
C TYR A 252 9.20 -12.90 6.76
N TYR A 253 8.61 -12.68 7.93
CA TYR A 253 8.58 -13.67 9.00
C TYR A 253 7.20 -14.30 9.15
N SER A 254 7.17 -15.58 9.50
CA SER A 254 5.95 -16.24 9.96
C SER A 254 5.55 -15.72 11.34
N LYS A 255 4.34 -16.06 11.78
CA LYS A 255 4.01 -16.02 13.22
C LYS A 255 5.00 -16.90 14.00
N TRP A 256 5.27 -16.52 15.24
CA TRP A 256 6.03 -17.35 16.18
C TRP A 256 5.32 -18.69 16.43
N SER A 257 6.12 -19.73 16.67
CA SER A 257 5.65 -21.02 17.18
C SER A 257 4.95 -20.87 18.53
N THR A 258 4.29 -21.95 18.97
CA THR A 258 4.02 -22.08 20.41
C THR A 258 5.35 -22.13 21.16
N VAL A 259 5.37 -21.51 22.34
CA VAL A 259 6.56 -21.50 23.20
C VAL A 259 6.73 -22.89 23.81
N LYS A 260 7.95 -23.43 23.73
CA LYS A 260 8.34 -24.66 24.43
C LYS A 260 9.07 -24.31 25.71
N LYS A 261 8.74 -25.00 26.79
CA LYS A 261 9.38 -24.86 28.11
C LYS A 261 10.18 -26.13 28.38
N VAL A 262 11.44 -25.99 28.78
CA VAL A 262 12.33 -27.11 29.12
C VAL A 262 13.00 -26.82 30.45
N THR A 263 12.96 -27.77 31.38
CA THR A 263 13.80 -27.75 32.59
C THR A 263 15.06 -28.56 32.29
N VAL A 264 16.23 -27.97 32.52
CA VAL A 264 17.51 -28.62 32.22
C VAL A 264 17.85 -29.66 33.30
N LYS A 265 18.32 -30.84 32.87
CA LYS A 265 18.82 -31.91 33.74
C LYS A 265 20.04 -31.46 34.55
#